data_AF-F8FBQ9-F1
#
_entry.id   AF-F8FBQ9-F1
#
_cell.length_a   1.000
_cell.length_b   1.000
_cell.length_c   1.000
_cell.angle_alpha   90.00
_cell.angle_beta   90.00
_cell.angle_gamma   90.00
#
_symmetry.space_group_name_H-M   'P 1'
#
loop_
_entity.id
_entity.type
_entity.pdbx_description
1 polymer ?
#
loop_
_entity_poly.entity_id
_entity_poly.type
_entity_poly.pdbx_seq_one_letter_code
_entity_poly.pdbx_strand_id
1 'polypeptide(L)'
;MLWNSGMISNKLRPALILLLLSLLADWFSIPMLYGLQYHFSSVFIILALFLVGGRAAILISALVAWSNYFLLEMPLFNSGIVIVEAVVLAAVVRVRKGSVFLFDLCFWFAAGMGTLIGWYLFTGPAFHGDVMLHVFGYSVNGAGNALAAEIVLTYLPILPWSFVQRQYKPIPLQQILVHLAISGLVFPFICFMIVTGISQNHMINLRAHQMAESTSNTIKEQLKSWGAMEYRALELQDIIQLGKLDAMVDHSAFPSARVVVSNDNGDILADSSGAAEPKWDWRTGGTIYQYDDSLYLWLPVKRHFIEPAVWREAFYLYESTVDGGTGIRISVKIPVSLLLADAEGIYTLDFVLILLYILLVLSTANGISRFIVHFLVKLTHETTGLPDKMTAHFEISVQNSHLLWSLTDCMRTSARWL
;
A
#
# COMPACT_ATOMS: atom_id res chain seq x y z
N MET A 1 25.01 -9.34 -39.74
CA MET A 1 24.98 -9.13 -38.27
C MET A 1 23.87 -10.00 -37.70
N LEU A 2 24.18 -11.30 -37.55
CA LEU A 2 23.19 -12.36 -37.34
C LEU A 2 22.79 -12.43 -35.87
N TRP A 3 21.51 -12.24 -35.64
CA TRP A 3 20.83 -12.39 -34.36
C TRP A 3 20.92 -13.86 -33.92
N ASN A 4 21.57 -14.12 -32.80
CA ASN A 4 21.80 -15.48 -32.30
C ASN A 4 20.47 -16.04 -31.72
N SER A 5 19.73 -16.77 -32.54
CA SER A 5 18.36 -17.27 -32.28
C SER A 5 18.25 -18.22 -31.08
N GLY A 6 19.35 -18.87 -30.67
CA GLY A 6 19.39 -19.75 -29.49
C GLY A 6 19.24 -19.04 -28.14
N MET A 7 19.64 -17.75 -28.05
CA MET A 7 19.63 -17.01 -26.79
C MET A 7 18.26 -16.36 -26.47
N ILE A 8 17.45 -16.13 -27.51
CA ILE A 8 16.09 -15.57 -27.40
C ILE A 8 15.12 -16.62 -26.84
N SER A 9 15.26 -17.88 -27.28
CA SER A 9 14.47 -19.02 -26.81
C SER A 9 14.53 -19.21 -25.28
N ASN A 10 15.72 -19.09 -24.68
CA ASN A 10 15.87 -19.39 -23.25
C ASN A 10 15.34 -18.29 -22.32
N LYS A 11 15.16 -17.06 -22.82
CA LYS A 11 14.64 -15.93 -22.03
C LYS A 11 13.12 -15.72 -22.17
N LEU A 12 12.51 -16.31 -23.20
CA LEU A 12 11.08 -16.17 -23.45
C LEU A 12 10.24 -16.88 -22.38
N ARG A 13 10.61 -18.11 -22.01
CA ARG A 13 9.89 -18.89 -20.98
C ARG A 13 9.81 -18.17 -19.62
N PRO A 14 10.91 -17.71 -19.00
CA PRO A 14 10.81 -16.98 -17.73
C PRO A 14 10.06 -15.66 -17.87
N ALA A 15 10.16 -14.97 -19.02
CA ALA A 15 9.40 -13.75 -19.26
C ALA A 15 7.88 -14.00 -19.27
N LEU A 16 7.43 -15.07 -19.93
CA LEU A 16 6.02 -15.46 -19.97
C LEU A 16 5.50 -15.89 -18.59
N ILE A 17 6.31 -16.62 -17.81
CA ILE A 17 5.96 -17.00 -16.44
C ILE A 17 5.81 -15.76 -15.57
N LEU A 18 6.76 -14.83 -15.63
CA LEU A 18 6.72 -13.59 -14.85
C LEU A 18 5.57 -12.68 -15.29
N LEU A 19 5.24 -12.62 -16.58
CA LEU A 19 4.05 -11.93 -17.07
C LEU A 19 2.78 -12.53 -16.47
N LEU A 20 2.63 -13.86 -16.56
CA LEU A 20 1.46 -14.55 -16.02
C LEU A 20 1.32 -14.35 -14.50
N LEU A 21 2.42 -14.44 -13.76
CA LEU A 21 2.44 -14.14 -12.33
C LEU A 21 2.10 -12.68 -12.04
N SER A 22 2.59 -11.73 -12.84
CA SER A 22 2.26 -10.31 -12.69
C SER A 22 0.77 -10.05 -12.91
N LEU A 23 0.17 -10.67 -13.93
CA LEU A 23 -1.26 -10.55 -14.21
C LEU A 23 -2.09 -11.19 -13.11
N LEU A 24 -1.78 -12.43 -12.72
CA LEU A 24 -2.49 -13.11 -11.62
C LEU A 24 -2.39 -12.34 -10.30
N ALA A 25 -1.24 -11.74 -10.03
CA ALA A 25 -1.01 -10.95 -8.82
C ALA A 25 -1.94 -9.74 -8.69
N ASP A 26 -2.29 -9.08 -9.79
CA ASP A 26 -3.23 -7.95 -9.77
C ASP A 26 -4.69 -8.41 -9.76
N TRP A 27 -5.00 -9.58 -10.33
CA TRP A 27 -6.33 -10.20 -10.20
C TRP A 27 -6.64 -10.66 -8.76
N PHE A 28 -5.62 -11.02 -7.99
CA PHE A 28 -5.72 -11.41 -6.58
C PHE A 28 -5.19 -10.32 -5.64
N SER A 29 -5.30 -9.06 -6.04
CA SER A 29 -4.99 -7.93 -5.17
C SER A 29 -5.78 -8.02 -3.87
N ILE A 30 -5.15 -7.59 -2.78
CA ILE A 30 -5.78 -7.68 -1.45
C ILE A 30 -6.40 -6.32 -1.15
N PRO A 31 -7.72 -6.23 -0.89
CA PRO A 31 -8.33 -4.98 -0.49
C PRO A 31 -7.70 -4.54 0.83
N MET A 32 -7.18 -3.32 0.82
CA MET A 32 -6.80 -2.59 2.02
C MET A 32 -7.97 -1.67 2.35
N LEU A 33 -7.67 -0.44 2.75
CA LEU A 33 -8.62 0.51 3.29
C LEU A 33 -9.00 1.57 2.24
N TYR A 34 -10.27 2.00 2.21
CA TYR A 34 -10.78 3.07 1.34
C TYR A 34 -10.56 2.85 -0.15
N GLY A 35 -10.85 1.64 -0.62
CA GLY A 35 -10.63 1.26 -2.01
C GLY A 35 -9.18 1.04 -2.38
N LEU A 36 -8.21 1.43 -1.53
CA LEU A 36 -6.82 1.07 -1.76
C LEU A 36 -6.69 -0.45 -1.76
N GLN A 37 -5.89 -0.96 -2.69
CA GLN A 37 -5.59 -2.37 -2.79
C GLN A 37 -4.07 -2.55 -2.78
N TYR A 38 -3.64 -3.64 -2.14
CA TYR A 38 -2.26 -4.08 -2.23
C TYR A 38 -2.11 -4.94 -3.50
N HIS A 39 -1.29 -4.47 -4.41
CA HIS A 39 -1.01 -5.09 -5.71
C HIS A 39 0.39 -5.69 -5.69
N PHE A 40 0.57 -6.93 -6.17
CA PHE A 40 1.86 -7.62 -6.12
C PHE A 40 2.57 -7.69 -7.47
N SER A 41 1.98 -7.15 -8.56
CA SER A 41 2.53 -7.28 -9.90
C SER A 41 3.94 -6.71 -10.06
N SER A 42 4.25 -5.59 -9.38
CA SER A 42 5.57 -4.96 -9.49
C SER A 42 6.70 -5.82 -8.93
N VAL A 43 6.43 -6.76 -8.01
CA VAL A 43 7.43 -7.78 -7.57
C VAL A 43 7.95 -8.54 -8.79
N PHE A 44 7.05 -9.06 -9.62
CA PHE A 44 7.40 -9.90 -10.77
C PHE A 44 7.98 -9.08 -11.93
N ILE A 45 7.57 -7.83 -12.08
CA ILE A 45 8.15 -6.89 -13.05
C ILE A 45 9.61 -6.58 -12.68
N ILE A 46 9.90 -6.34 -11.39
CA ILE A 46 11.27 -6.13 -10.90
C ILE A 46 12.09 -7.41 -11.06
N LEU A 47 11.53 -8.59 -10.76
CA LEU A 47 12.21 -9.86 -11.05
C LEU A 47 12.52 -9.99 -12.56
N ALA A 48 11.61 -9.62 -13.45
CA ALA A 48 11.84 -9.66 -14.89
C ALA A 48 12.96 -8.71 -15.34
N LEU A 49 13.08 -7.54 -14.69
CA LEU A 49 14.16 -6.59 -14.94
C LEU A 49 15.54 -7.23 -14.73
N PHE A 50 15.70 -8.02 -13.67
CA PHE A 50 16.99 -8.64 -13.33
C PHE A 50 17.23 -10.00 -13.99
N LEU A 51 16.19 -10.79 -14.25
CA LEU A 51 16.32 -12.16 -14.76
C LEU A 51 16.32 -12.23 -16.29
N VAL A 52 15.51 -11.38 -16.91
CA VAL A 52 15.32 -11.38 -18.37
C VAL A 52 16.02 -10.16 -18.98
N GLY A 53 15.77 -8.99 -18.41
CA GLY A 53 16.36 -7.71 -18.76
C GLY A 53 15.33 -6.58 -18.89
N GLY A 54 15.79 -5.32 -18.84
CA GLY A 54 14.88 -4.17 -18.77
C GLY A 54 13.91 -3.98 -19.95
N ARG A 55 14.23 -4.46 -21.16
CA ARG A 55 13.26 -4.43 -22.28
C ARG A 55 12.04 -5.33 -22.00
N ALA A 56 12.28 -6.50 -21.41
CA ALA A 56 11.19 -7.41 -21.05
C ALA A 56 10.36 -6.84 -19.89
N ALA A 57 10.99 -6.25 -18.88
CA ALA A 57 10.28 -5.62 -17.76
C ALA A 57 9.33 -4.51 -18.23
N ILE A 58 9.77 -3.64 -19.16
CA ILE A 58 8.94 -2.55 -19.71
C ILE A 58 7.77 -3.12 -20.55
N LEU A 59 8.01 -4.18 -21.32
CA LEU A 59 6.92 -4.82 -22.09
C LEU A 59 5.91 -5.50 -21.16
N ILE A 60 6.37 -6.19 -20.11
CA ILE A 60 5.50 -6.81 -19.11
C ILE A 60 4.69 -5.73 -18.38
N SER A 61 5.32 -4.62 -17.94
CA SER A 61 4.60 -3.54 -17.26
C SER A 61 3.56 -2.88 -18.17
N ALA A 62 3.84 -2.73 -19.47
CA ALA A 62 2.86 -2.21 -20.42
C ALA A 62 1.65 -3.15 -20.62
N LEU A 63 1.88 -4.47 -20.65
CA LEU A 63 0.80 -5.45 -20.73
C LEU A 63 -0.02 -5.54 -19.44
N VAL A 64 0.64 -5.46 -18.28
CA VAL A 64 -0.02 -5.39 -16.97
C VAL A 64 -0.85 -4.11 -16.87
N ALA A 65 -0.30 -2.96 -17.23
CA ALA A 65 -1.03 -1.69 -17.28
C ALA A 65 -2.25 -1.74 -18.19
N TRP A 66 -2.13 -2.38 -19.37
CA TRP A 66 -3.24 -2.59 -20.27
C TRP A 66 -4.34 -3.46 -19.64
N SER A 67 -3.96 -4.58 -19.01
CA SER A 67 -4.88 -5.45 -18.28
C SER A 67 -5.58 -4.69 -17.15
N ASN A 68 -4.83 -3.94 -16.35
CA ASN A 68 -5.35 -3.20 -15.21
C ASN A 68 -6.37 -2.15 -15.64
N TYR A 69 -6.10 -1.42 -16.73
CA TYR A 69 -7.00 -0.37 -17.21
C TYR A 69 -8.25 -0.90 -17.92
N PHE A 70 -8.12 -1.94 -18.75
CA PHE A 70 -9.22 -2.43 -19.59
C PHE A 70 -10.00 -3.59 -18.97
N LEU A 71 -9.34 -4.49 -18.23
CA LEU A 71 -9.97 -5.69 -17.67
C LEU A 71 -10.36 -5.49 -16.20
N LEU A 72 -9.51 -4.83 -15.40
CA LEU A 72 -9.78 -4.57 -13.98
C LEU A 72 -10.38 -3.19 -13.72
N GLU A 73 -10.61 -2.40 -14.78
CA GLU A 73 -11.19 -1.05 -14.73
C GLU A 73 -10.48 -0.07 -13.77
N MET A 74 -9.19 -0.31 -13.50
CA MET A 74 -8.44 0.48 -12.55
C MET A 74 -8.23 1.93 -13.04
N PRO A 75 -8.11 2.90 -12.12
CA PRO A 75 -7.77 4.27 -12.44
C PRO A 75 -6.53 4.41 -13.31
N LEU A 76 -6.50 5.48 -14.11
CA LEU A 76 -5.40 5.75 -15.04
C LEU A 76 -4.06 5.90 -14.32
N PHE A 77 -4.05 6.54 -13.15
CA PHE A 77 -2.84 6.69 -12.35
C PHE A 77 -2.26 5.32 -11.97
N ASN A 78 -3.08 4.46 -11.37
CA ASN A 78 -2.67 3.12 -10.90
C ASN A 78 -2.13 2.26 -12.06
N SER A 79 -2.81 2.33 -13.21
CA SER A 79 -2.42 1.57 -14.39
C SER A 79 -1.18 2.15 -15.07
N GLY A 80 -1.01 3.47 -15.09
CA GLY A 80 0.10 4.12 -15.77
C GLY A 80 1.41 4.13 -14.99
N ILE A 81 1.34 4.27 -13.65
CA ILE A 81 2.52 4.45 -12.80
C ILE A 81 3.47 3.25 -12.85
N VAL A 82 2.95 2.03 -13.02
CA VAL A 82 3.75 0.79 -13.13
C VAL A 82 4.67 0.79 -14.36
N ILE A 83 4.26 1.45 -15.45
CA ILE A 83 5.10 1.61 -16.64
C ILE A 83 6.24 2.57 -16.34
N VAL A 84 5.90 3.71 -15.72
CA VAL A 84 6.87 4.76 -15.39
C VAL A 84 7.92 4.22 -14.42
N GLU A 85 7.49 3.51 -13.37
CA GLU A 85 8.36 2.82 -12.41
C GLU A 85 9.32 1.86 -13.12
N ALA A 86 8.79 0.96 -13.96
CA ALA A 86 9.60 -0.01 -14.70
C ALA A 86 10.63 0.66 -15.62
N VAL A 87 10.27 1.75 -16.30
CA VAL A 87 11.18 2.52 -17.17
C VAL A 87 12.29 3.18 -16.35
N VAL A 88 11.94 3.83 -15.23
CA VAL A 88 12.92 4.50 -14.35
C VAL A 88 13.88 3.50 -13.75
N LEU A 89 13.37 2.40 -13.18
CA LEU A 89 14.22 1.34 -12.62
C LEU A 89 15.12 0.72 -13.69
N ALA A 90 14.59 0.45 -14.89
CA ALA A 90 15.39 -0.08 -16.00
C ALA A 90 16.48 0.90 -16.48
N ALA A 91 16.26 2.21 -16.37
CA ALA A 91 17.26 3.22 -16.71
C ALA A 91 18.34 3.33 -15.62
N VAL A 92 17.93 3.44 -14.35
CA VAL A 92 18.86 3.63 -13.22
C VAL A 92 19.77 2.42 -13.03
N VAL A 93 19.25 1.20 -13.10
CA VAL A 93 20.03 -0.04 -12.91
C VAL A 93 21.09 -0.26 -14.00
N ARG A 94 20.91 0.33 -15.19
CA ARG A 94 21.94 0.28 -16.25
C ARG A 94 23.15 1.16 -15.93
N VAL A 95 22.93 2.28 -15.23
CA VAL A 95 23.96 3.30 -14.99
C VAL A 95 24.58 3.16 -13.62
N ARG A 96 23.80 2.77 -12.60
CA ARG A 96 24.24 2.66 -11.21
C ARG A 96 24.04 1.26 -10.66
N LYS A 97 25.08 0.74 -9.99
CA LYS A 97 24.98 -0.45 -9.16
C LYS A 97 24.48 -0.03 -7.78
N GLY A 98 23.49 -0.72 -7.24
CA GLY A 98 22.91 -0.40 -5.94
C GLY A 98 21.77 -1.35 -5.57
N SER A 99 21.17 -1.09 -4.42
CA SER A 99 19.93 -1.74 -3.98
C SER A 99 18.77 -1.24 -4.84
N VAL A 100 17.95 -2.17 -5.30
CA VAL A 100 16.77 -1.89 -6.13
C VAL A 100 15.71 -1.23 -5.28
N PHE A 101 15.54 -1.72 -4.06
CA PHE A 101 14.70 -1.13 -3.03
C PHE A 101 15.02 0.35 -2.81
N LEU A 102 16.31 0.74 -2.76
CA LEU A 102 16.67 2.15 -2.60
C LEU A 102 16.27 2.99 -3.84
N PHE A 103 16.49 2.48 -5.05
CA PHE A 103 16.10 3.19 -6.27
C PHE A 103 14.59 3.35 -6.39
N ASP A 104 13.85 2.32 -6.01
CA ASP A 104 12.39 2.31 -5.96
C ASP A 104 11.85 3.30 -4.92
N LEU A 105 12.42 3.30 -3.72
CA LEU A 105 12.07 4.26 -2.68
C LEU A 105 12.31 5.70 -3.15
N CYS A 106 13.44 5.98 -3.80
CA CYS A 106 13.70 7.29 -4.40
C CYS A 106 12.71 7.64 -5.52
N PHE A 107 12.30 6.66 -6.33
CA PHE A 107 11.27 6.85 -7.34
C PHE A 107 9.94 7.27 -6.71
N TRP A 108 9.47 6.56 -5.69
CA TRP A 108 8.21 6.88 -5.01
C TRP A 108 8.24 8.22 -4.27
N PHE A 109 9.39 8.61 -3.69
CA PHE A 109 9.55 9.98 -3.15
C PHE A 109 9.42 11.04 -4.25
N ALA A 110 10.06 10.85 -5.40
CA ALA A 110 10.02 11.82 -6.50
C ALA A 110 8.65 11.85 -7.20
N ALA A 111 8.09 10.69 -7.53
CA ALA A 111 6.80 10.54 -8.17
C ALA A 111 5.67 10.99 -7.25
N GLY A 112 5.72 10.64 -5.97
CA GLY A 112 4.75 11.07 -4.97
C GLY A 112 4.74 12.58 -4.78
N MET A 113 5.93 13.19 -4.62
CA MET A 113 6.04 14.66 -4.53
C MET A 113 5.56 15.36 -5.80
N GLY A 114 5.94 14.84 -6.97
CA GLY A 114 5.45 15.36 -8.26
C GLY A 114 3.93 15.28 -8.40
N THR A 115 3.33 14.18 -7.93
CA THR A 115 1.87 13.98 -7.96
C THR A 115 1.16 14.96 -7.02
N LEU A 116 1.66 15.14 -5.80
CA LEU A 116 1.09 16.08 -4.83
C LEU A 116 1.17 17.54 -5.32
N ILE A 117 2.33 17.95 -5.86
CA ILE A 117 2.51 19.29 -6.44
C ILE A 117 1.59 19.47 -7.64
N GLY A 118 1.58 18.51 -8.57
CA GLY A 118 0.72 18.55 -9.74
C GLY A 118 -0.74 18.72 -9.34
N TRP A 119 -1.23 17.89 -8.41
CA TRP A 119 -2.59 17.96 -7.92
C TRP A 119 -2.92 19.34 -7.33
N TYR A 120 -2.07 19.85 -6.43
CA TYR A 120 -2.23 21.18 -5.86
C TYR A 120 -2.33 22.29 -6.93
N LEU A 121 -1.52 22.20 -7.99
CA LEU A 121 -1.55 23.17 -9.09
C LEU A 121 -2.82 23.08 -9.95
N PHE A 122 -3.39 21.88 -10.14
CA PHE A 122 -4.58 21.68 -10.98
C PHE A 122 -5.90 21.91 -10.23
N THR A 123 -6.00 21.51 -8.97
CA THR A 123 -7.25 21.58 -8.19
C THR A 123 -7.27 22.71 -7.16
N GLY A 124 -6.13 23.38 -6.94
CA GLY A 124 -6.00 24.44 -5.95
C GLY A 124 -5.78 23.94 -4.51
N PRO A 125 -5.82 24.84 -3.52
CA PRO A 125 -5.38 24.60 -2.14
C PRO A 125 -6.36 23.81 -1.28
N ALA A 126 -7.47 23.32 -1.85
CA ALA A 126 -8.33 22.39 -1.14
C ALA A 126 -7.49 21.17 -0.74
N PHE A 127 -7.37 20.94 0.57
CA PHE A 127 -6.56 19.88 1.14
C PHE A 127 -7.30 18.55 0.93
N HIS A 128 -6.86 17.81 -0.07
CA HIS A 128 -7.46 16.55 -0.50
C HIS A 128 -6.73 15.41 0.20
N GLY A 129 -7.24 14.98 1.35
CA GLY A 129 -6.69 13.84 2.11
C GLY A 129 -6.58 12.57 1.25
N ASP A 130 -7.45 12.45 0.24
CA ASP A 130 -7.58 11.30 -0.62
C ASP A 130 -6.36 11.10 -1.51
N VAL A 131 -5.76 12.20 -1.96
CA VAL A 131 -4.53 12.18 -2.76
C VAL A 131 -3.33 11.81 -1.90
N MET A 132 -3.25 12.33 -0.68
CA MET A 132 -2.17 11.99 0.25
C MET A 132 -2.22 10.52 0.61
N LEU A 133 -3.40 10.05 1.03
CA LEU A 133 -3.67 8.65 1.31
C LEU A 133 -3.28 7.77 0.10
N HIS A 134 -3.68 8.17 -1.10
CA HIS A 134 -3.34 7.45 -2.33
C HIS A 134 -1.82 7.38 -2.57
N VAL A 135 -1.13 8.52 -2.57
CA VAL A 135 0.31 8.61 -2.85
C VAL A 135 1.13 7.84 -1.83
N PHE A 136 0.85 8.00 -0.53
CA PHE A 136 1.60 7.29 0.52
C PHE A 136 1.28 5.80 0.55
N GLY A 137 0.02 5.41 0.34
CA GLY A 137 -0.38 4.01 0.21
C GLY A 137 0.33 3.31 -0.95
N TYR A 138 0.36 3.94 -2.13
CA TYR A 138 1.08 3.42 -3.30
C TYR A 138 2.60 3.39 -3.10
N SER A 139 3.17 4.38 -2.40
CA SER A 139 4.60 4.41 -2.07
C SER A 139 5.00 3.25 -1.15
N VAL A 140 4.16 2.89 -0.18
CA VAL A 140 4.40 1.75 0.70
C VAL A 140 4.24 0.43 -0.05
N ASN A 141 3.24 0.32 -0.93
CA ASN A 141 3.05 -0.85 -1.79
C ASN A 141 4.27 -1.07 -2.71
N GLY A 142 4.70 -0.04 -3.44
CA GLY A 142 5.89 -0.11 -4.29
C GLY A 142 7.16 -0.47 -3.52
N ALA A 143 7.44 0.22 -2.41
CA ALA A 143 8.59 -0.07 -1.57
C ALA A 143 8.56 -1.51 -1.00
N GLY A 144 7.39 -2.00 -0.58
CA GLY A 144 7.19 -3.37 -0.12
C GLY A 144 7.49 -4.39 -1.22
N ASN A 145 7.03 -4.13 -2.45
CA ASN A 145 7.27 -4.99 -3.59
C ASN A 145 8.74 -5.00 -4.03
N ALA A 146 9.41 -3.84 -4.02
CA ALA A 146 10.82 -3.74 -4.32
C ALA A 146 11.69 -4.44 -3.27
N LEU A 147 11.33 -4.33 -1.98
CA LEU A 147 11.97 -5.08 -0.90
C LEU A 147 11.80 -6.59 -1.10
N ALA A 148 10.58 -7.04 -1.37
CA ALA A 148 10.29 -8.45 -1.63
C ALA A 148 11.10 -8.98 -2.82
N ALA A 149 11.13 -8.25 -3.93
CA ALA A 149 11.91 -8.62 -5.11
C ALA A 149 13.41 -8.66 -4.82
N GLU A 150 13.96 -7.70 -4.07
CA GLU A 150 15.37 -7.69 -3.69
C GLU A 150 15.73 -8.84 -2.75
N ILE A 151 14.86 -9.20 -1.80
CA ILE A 151 15.03 -10.38 -0.93
C ILE A 151 15.04 -11.65 -1.75
N VAL A 152 14.10 -11.82 -2.68
CA VAL A 152 14.05 -12.99 -3.57
C VAL A 152 15.32 -13.08 -4.41
N LEU A 153 15.78 -11.98 -4.99
CA LEU A 153 17.01 -11.94 -5.81
C LEU A 153 18.29 -12.17 -5.00
N THR A 154 18.27 -11.85 -3.70
CA THR A 154 19.45 -11.94 -2.83
C THR A 154 19.58 -13.29 -2.14
N TYR A 155 18.47 -13.86 -1.65
CA TYR A 155 18.48 -15.02 -0.76
C TYR A 155 17.92 -16.30 -1.38
N LEU A 156 17.09 -16.23 -2.43
CA LEU A 156 16.48 -17.42 -3.02
C LEU A 156 17.36 -17.99 -4.15
N PRO A 157 17.95 -19.20 -3.98
CA PRO A 157 18.82 -19.82 -4.99
C PRO A 157 18.05 -20.45 -6.17
N ILE A 158 16.72 -20.32 -6.20
CA ILE A 158 15.80 -21.02 -7.11
C ILE A 158 15.83 -20.41 -8.53
N LEU A 159 16.44 -19.23 -8.69
CA LEU A 159 16.57 -18.57 -9.98
C LEU A 159 17.81 -19.11 -10.70
N PRO A 160 17.66 -19.64 -11.93
CA PRO A 160 18.70 -20.44 -12.57
C PRO A 160 20.03 -19.70 -12.61
N TRP A 161 20.98 -20.16 -11.78
CA TRP A 161 22.33 -19.62 -11.63
C TRP A 161 23.15 -19.63 -12.92
N SER A 162 22.67 -20.28 -13.98
CA SER A 162 23.22 -20.20 -15.33
C SER A 162 23.00 -18.83 -16.02
N PHE A 163 22.04 -18.01 -15.55
CA PHE A 163 21.73 -16.70 -16.13
C PHE A 163 22.34 -15.52 -15.38
N VAL A 164 22.62 -15.68 -14.09
CA VAL A 164 23.20 -14.63 -13.26
C VAL A 164 24.67 -14.97 -13.09
N GLN A 165 25.54 -14.41 -13.95
CA GLN A 165 27.00 -14.38 -13.72
C GLN A 165 27.37 -13.50 -12.50
N ARG A 166 26.63 -13.59 -11.39
CA ARG A 166 27.14 -13.16 -10.10
C ARG A 166 27.96 -14.32 -9.60
N GLN A 167 29.28 -14.21 -9.78
CA GLN A 167 30.25 -14.85 -8.89
C GLN A 167 29.67 -14.77 -7.47
N TYR A 168 29.63 -15.88 -6.73
CA TYR A 168 29.19 -15.92 -5.33
C TYR A 168 29.85 -14.77 -4.58
N LYS A 169 29.12 -13.67 -4.40
CA LYS A 169 29.57 -12.56 -3.59
C LYS A 169 29.02 -12.81 -2.21
N PRO A 170 29.88 -12.85 -1.18
CA PRO A 170 29.39 -12.91 0.18
C PRO A 170 28.45 -11.73 0.41
N ILE A 171 27.26 -12.01 0.91
CA ILE A 171 26.28 -10.97 1.26
C ILE A 171 26.81 -10.33 2.54
N PRO A 172 27.05 -9.00 2.57
CA PRO A 172 27.53 -8.35 3.77
C PRO A 172 26.48 -8.44 4.88
N LEU A 173 26.91 -8.76 6.10
CA LEU A 173 26.02 -8.89 7.27
C LEU A 173 25.11 -7.66 7.45
N GLN A 174 25.64 -6.46 7.18
CA GLN A 174 24.85 -5.22 7.21
C GLN A 174 23.62 -5.30 6.31
N GLN A 175 23.75 -5.81 5.07
CA GLN A 175 22.63 -5.92 4.14
C GLN A 175 21.58 -6.91 4.66
N ILE A 176 22.03 -8.00 5.31
CA ILE A 176 21.14 -8.96 5.96
C ILE A 176 20.37 -8.30 7.09
N LEU A 177 21.06 -7.57 7.97
CA LEU A 177 20.43 -6.86 9.09
C LEU A 177 19.45 -5.79 8.61
N VAL A 178 19.77 -5.06 7.54
CA VAL A 178 18.85 -4.07 6.93
C VAL A 178 17.61 -4.75 6.36
N HIS A 179 17.79 -5.77 5.53
CA HIS A 179 16.65 -6.49 4.95
C HIS A 179 15.77 -7.10 6.04
N LEU A 180 16.36 -7.67 7.09
CA LEU A 180 15.63 -8.23 8.22
C LEU A 180 14.88 -7.15 9.02
N ALA A 181 15.53 -6.04 9.35
CA ALA A 181 14.92 -4.94 10.10
C ALA A 181 13.76 -4.29 9.35
N ILE A 182 13.94 -4.00 8.06
CA ILE A 182 12.88 -3.40 7.23
C ILE A 182 11.76 -4.41 7.02
N SER A 183 12.05 -5.68 6.70
CA SER A 183 11.00 -6.69 6.49
C SER A 183 10.22 -6.98 7.75
N GLY A 184 10.89 -7.06 8.90
CA GLY A 184 10.28 -7.26 10.22
C GLY A 184 9.32 -6.14 10.62
N LEU A 185 9.33 -5.02 9.90
CA LEU A 185 8.41 -3.91 10.09
C LEU A 185 7.37 -3.83 8.97
N VAL A 186 7.81 -3.82 7.71
CA VAL A 186 6.95 -3.63 6.53
C VAL A 186 5.94 -4.77 6.41
N PHE A 187 6.35 -6.01 6.62
CA PHE A 187 5.44 -7.15 6.49
C PHE A 187 4.33 -7.14 7.57
N PRO A 188 4.64 -7.03 8.87
CA PRO A 188 3.61 -6.88 9.90
C PRO A 188 2.73 -5.64 9.69
N PHE A 189 3.31 -4.52 9.23
CA PHE A 189 2.55 -3.31 8.91
C PHE A 189 1.52 -3.55 7.81
N ILE A 190 1.90 -4.18 6.69
CA ILE A 190 0.98 -4.52 5.60
C ILE A 190 -0.13 -5.44 6.11
N CYS A 191 0.20 -6.48 6.89
CA CYS A 191 -0.79 -7.36 7.49
C CYS A 191 -1.74 -6.60 8.42
N PHE A 192 -1.21 -5.74 9.29
CA PHE A 192 -2.00 -4.89 10.18
C PHE A 192 -2.95 -3.99 9.39
N MET A 193 -2.47 -3.36 8.32
CA MET A 193 -3.30 -2.50 7.47
C MET A 193 -4.38 -3.27 6.72
N ILE A 194 -4.12 -4.49 6.26
CA ILE A 194 -5.14 -5.36 5.64
C ILE A 194 -6.21 -5.73 6.66
N VAL A 195 -5.82 -6.22 7.85
CA VAL A 195 -6.75 -6.59 8.91
C VAL A 195 -7.58 -5.39 9.35
N THR A 196 -6.94 -4.24 9.48
CA THR A 196 -7.62 -2.99 9.82
C THR A 196 -8.57 -2.56 8.71
N GLY A 197 -8.17 -2.68 7.45
CA GLY A 197 -9.02 -2.48 6.27
C GLY A 197 -10.32 -3.26 6.32
N ILE A 198 -10.21 -4.57 6.55
CA ILE A 198 -11.35 -5.49 6.65
C ILE A 198 -12.24 -5.12 7.84
N SER A 199 -11.63 -4.87 9.01
CA SER A 199 -12.35 -4.49 10.23
C SER A 199 -13.12 -3.18 10.06
N GLN A 200 -12.49 -2.17 9.46
CA GLN A 200 -13.11 -0.87 9.23
C GLN A 200 -14.27 -0.94 8.24
N ASN A 201 -14.13 -1.68 7.14
CA ASN A 201 -15.24 -1.86 6.20
C ASN A 201 -16.48 -2.43 6.91
N HIS A 202 -16.29 -3.43 7.76
CA HIS A 202 -17.38 -3.98 8.55
C HIS A 202 -17.98 -2.95 9.53
N MET A 203 -17.13 -2.20 10.24
CA MET A 203 -17.57 -1.16 11.18
C MET A 203 -18.30 0.00 10.50
N ILE A 204 -17.86 0.42 9.31
CA ILE A 204 -18.49 1.48 8.52
C ILE A 204 -19.89 1.03 8.07
N ASN A 205 -20.03 -0.21 7.59
CA ASN A 205 -21.33 -0.76 7.21
C ASN A 205 -22.30 -0.81 8.39
N LEU A 206 -21.85 -1.28 9.55
CA LEU A 206 -22.67 -1.31 10.76
C LEU A 206 -23.07 0.09 11.23
N ARG A 207 -22.15 1.05 11.22
CA ARG A 207 -22.43 2.44 11.58
C ARG A 207 -23.42 3.08 10.62
N ALA A 208 -23.24 2.87 9.31
CA ALA A 208 -24.18 3.36 8.29
C ALA A 208 -25.58 2.79 8.53
N HIS A 209 -25.69 1.48 8.79
CA HIS A 209 -26.96 0.84 9.11
C HIS A 209 -27.60 1.45 10.36
N GLN A 210 -26.88 1.50 11.49
CA GLN A 210 -27.40 2.00 12.76
C GLN A 210 -27.83 3.47 12.70
N MET A 211 -27.03 4.32 12.05
CA MET A 211 -27.36 5.74 11.88
C MET A 211 -28.61 5.90 11.02
N ALA A 212 -28.67 5.18 9.89
CA ALA A 212 -29.78 5.29 8.96
C ALA A 212 -31.09 4.71 9.53
N GLU A 213 -31.01 3.56 10.18
CA GLU A 213 -32.13 2.91 10.86
C GLU A 213 -32.68 3.78 11.99
N SER A 214 -31.81 4.35 12.84
CA SER A 214 -32.22 5.24 13.93
C SER A 214 -32.95 6.48 13.40
N THR A 215 -32.42 7.12 12.35
CA THR A 215 -33.08 8.24 11.67
C THR A 215 -34.42 7.81 11.08
N SER A 216 -34.48 6.67 10.40
CA SER A 216 -35.71 6.17 9.81
C SER A 216 -36.77 5.83 10.86
N ASN A 217 -36.38 5.22 11.99
CA ASN A 217 -37.28 4.84 13.07
C ASN A 217 -37.84 6.08 13.79
N THR A 218 -37.01 7.11 13.98
CA THR A 218 -37.47 8.40 14.53
C THR A 218 -38.60 8.99 13.68
N ILE A 219 -38.46 8.97 12.35
CA ILE A 219 -39.49 9.47 11.42
C ILE A 219 -40.73 8.56 11.44
N LYS A 220 -40.54 7.22 11.45
CA LYS A 220 -41.66 6.28 11.56
C LYS A 220 -42.47 6.48 12.83
N GLU A 221 -41.82 6.67 13.97
CA GLU A 221 -42.49 6.90 15.25
C GLU A 221 -43.29 8.20 15.24
N GLN A 222 -42.75 9.27 14.65
CA GLN A 222 -43.50 10.52 14.50
C GLN A 222 -44.68 10.36 13.52
N LEU A 223 -44.51 9.66 12.40
CA LEU A 223 -45.59 9.37 11.45
C LEU A 223 -46.67 8.47 12.05
N LYS A 224 -46.32 7.54 12.94
CA LYS A 224 -47.31 6.70 13.65
C LYS A 224 -48.27 7.53 14.51
N SER A 225 -47.88 8.74 14.92
CA SER A 225 -48.77 9.65 15.65
C SER A 225 -49.80 10.35 14.76
N TRP A 226 -49.66 10.28 13.42
CA TRP A 226 -50.56 10.92 12.48
C TRP A 226 -51.85 10.09 12.30
N GLY A 227 -52.98 10.78 12.16
CA GLY A 227 -54.28 10.16 11.93
C GLY A 227 -54.54 9.89 10.44
N ALA A 228 -55.68 9.22 10.17
CA ALA A 228 -56.09 8.87 8.81
C ALA A 228 -56.34 10.10 7.91
N MET A 229 -56.68 11.26 8.49
CA MET A 229 -56.86 12.49 7.72
C MET A 229 -55.53 13.06 7.24
N GLU A 230 -54.49 13.02 8.07
CA GLU A 230 -53.15 13.47 7.72
C GLU A 230 -52.53 12.59 6.63
N TYR A 231 -52.68 11.27 6.72
CA TYR A 231 -52.25 10.36 5.64
C TYR A 231 -52.98 10.64 4.33
N ARG A 232 -54.29 10.87 4.37
CA ARG A 232 -55.07 11.23 3.18
C ARG A 232 -54.66 12.58 2.61
N ALA A 233 -54.29 13.54 3.46
CA ALA A 233 -53.78 14.83 3.02
C ALA A 233 -52.42 14.71 2.33
N LEU A 234 -51.56 13.79 2.76
CA LEU A 234 -50.31 13.46 2.06
C LEU A 234 -50.57 12.84 0.67
N GLU A 235 -51.51 11.90 0.56
CA GLU A 235 -51.90 11.32 -0.74
C GLU A 235 -52.41 12.38 -1.72
N LEU A 236 -53.10 13.39 -1.21
CA LEU A 236 -53.62 14.52 -1.99
C LEU A 236 -52.60 15.66 -2.19
N GLN A 237 -51.35 15.47 -1.73
CA GLN A 237 -50.26 16.45 -1.81
C GLN A 237 -50.62 17.83 -1.23
N ASP A 238 -51.30 17.84 -0.08
CA ASP A 238 -51.65 19.09 0.61
C ASP A 238 -50.41 19.84 1.10
N ILE A 239 -50.31 21.12 0.73
CA ILE A 239 -49.12 21.96 0.97
C ILE A 239 -48.77 22.06 2.48
N ILE A 240 -49.77 22.12 3.35
CA ILE A 240 -49.55 22.30 4.80
C ILE A 240 -48.97 21.02 5.41
N GLN A 241 -49.50 19.86 4.99
CA GLN A 241 -49.06 18.57 5.51
C GLN A 241 -47.71 18.15 4.94
N LEU A 242 -47.43 18.47 3.67
CA LEU A 242 -46.08 18.33 3.10
C LEU A 242 -45.07 19.21 3.83
N GLY A 243 -45.40 20.48 4.11
CA GLY A 243 -44.51 21.36 4.87
C GLY A 243 -44.22 20.90 6.30
N LYS A 244 -45.19 20.24 6.97
CA LYS A 244 -44.95 19.60 8.28
C LYS A 244 -44.04 18.39 8.15
N LEU A 245 -44.21 17.59 7.10
CA LEU A 245 -43.36 16.44 6.83
C LEU A 245 -41.92 16.87 6.52
N ASP A 246 -41.74 17.92 5.71
CA ASP A 246 -40.44 18.53 5.44
C ASP A 246 -39.77 18.98 6.74
N ALA A 247 -40.48 19.71 7.60
CA ALA A 247 -39.93 20.14 8.89
C ALA A 247 -39.53 18.96 9.80
N MET A 248 -40.30 17.87 9.79
CA MET A 248 -39.96 16.64 10.53
C MET A 248 -38.71 15.95 9.97
N VAL A 249 -38.61 15.88 8.66
CA VAL A 249 -37.48 15.28 7.93
C VAL A 249 -36.21 16.11 8.16
N ASP A 250 -36.31 17.44 8.06
CA ASP A 250 -35.22 18.38 8.33
C ASP A 250 -34.70 18.26 9.76
N HIS A 251 -35.59 18.17 10.75
CA HIS A 251 -35.21 18.07 12.16
C HIS A 251 -34.64 16.68 12.52
N SER A 252 -35.00 15.64 11.79
CA SER A 252 -34.54 14.26 12.01
C SER A 252 -33.25 13.93 11.25
N ALA A 253 -32.94 14.69 10.19
CA ALA A 253 -31.72 14.55 9.43
C ALA A 253 -30.50 15.03 10.24
N PHE A 254 -29.43 14.24 10.24
CA PHE A 254 -28.16 14.64 10.82
C PHE A 254 -27.27 15.34 9.78
N PRO A 255 -26.26 16.12 10.20
CA PRO A 255 -25.41 16.87 9.29
C PRO A 255 -24.82 15.98 8.19
N SER A 256 -24.98 16.40 6.93
CA SER A 256 -24.51 15.72 5.71
C SER A 256 -25.28 14.47 5.26
N ALA A 257 -26.29 13.99 6.00
CA ALA A 257 -27.22 13.00 5.46
C ALA A 257 -28.40 13.68 4.75
N ARG A 258 -28.89 13.03 3.69
CA ARG A 258 -30.12 13.41 2.99
C ARG A 258 -31.19 12.38 3.29
N VAL A 259 -32.31 12.82 3.82
CA VAL A 259 -33.46 11.98 4.11
C VAL A 259 -34.55 12.33 3.11
N VAL A 260 -35.09 11.31 2.44
CA VAL A 260 -36.13 11.46 1.43
C VAL A 260 -37.31 10.57 1.81
N VAL A 261 -38.50 11.16 1.86
CA VAL A 261 -39.75 10.42 2.02
C VAL A 261 -40.46 10.42 0.67
N SER A 262 -40.82 9.24 0.18
CA SER A 262 -41.44 9.05 -1.13
C SER A 262 -42.66 8.13 -1.05
N ASN A 263 -43.55 8.25 -2.03
CA ASN A 263 -44.67 7.33 -2.21
C ASN A 263 -44.28 6.11 -3.05
N ASP A 264 -45.21 5.17 -3.26
CA ASP A 264 -44.96 3.97 -4.07
C ASP A 264 -44.66 4.24 -5.56
N ASN A 265 -45.07 5.40 -6.07
CA ASN A 265 -44.81 5.84 -7.43
C ASN A 265 -43.43 6.51 -7.60
N GLY A 266 -42.68 6.67 -6.50
CA GLY A 266 -41.38 7.33 -6.43
C GLY A 266 -41.45 8.85 -6.39
N ASP A 267 -42.63 9.45 -6.21
CA ASP A 267 -42.78 10.89 -6.06
C ASP A 267 -42.28 11.31 -4.68
N ILE A 268 -41.49 12.38 -4.63
CA ILE A 268 -40.92 12.90 -3.39
C ILE A 268 -42.00 13.66 -2.62
N LEU A 269 -42.25 13.24 -1.39
CA LEU A 269 -43.19 13.88 -0.45
C LEU A 269 -42.46 14.83 0.49
N ALA A 270 -41.21 14.53 0.85
CA ALA A 270 -40.35 15.42 1.64
C ALA A 270 -38.87 15.11 1.40
N ASP A 271 -38.02 16.14 1.52
CA ASP A 271 -36.57 16.02 1.27
C ASP A 271 -35.74 16.99 2.12
N SER A 272 -34.86 16.44 2.96
CA SER A 272 -34.04 17.23 3.87
C SER A 272 -32.98 18.11 3.19
N SER A 273 -32.74 17.92 1.90
CA SER A 273 -31.78 18.72 1.13
C SER A 273 -32.41 19.96 0.48
N GLY A 274 -33.75 20.04 0.46
CA GLY A 274 -34.49 21.06 -0.29
C GLY A 274 -34.29 20.98 -1.81
N ALA A 275 -33.79 19.85 -2.33
CA ALA A 275 -33.60 19.65 -3.76
C ALA A 275 -34.96 19.53 -4.47
N ALA A 276 -35.16 20.34 -5.52
CA ALA A 276 -36.35 20.31 -6.35
C ALA A 276 -36.30 19.17 -7.39
N GLU A 277 -36.08 17.94 -6.92
CA GLU A 277 -36.18 16.74 -7.75
C GLU A 277 -37.63 16.22 -7.69
N PRO A 278 -38.30 15.99 -8.83
CA PRO A 278 -39.70 15.56 -8.82
C PRO A 278 -39.87 14.08 -8.46
N LYS A 279 -38.82 13.26 -8.65
CA LYS A 279 -38.84 11.83 -8.39
C LYS A 279 -37.56 11.36 -7.74
N TRP A 280 -37.71 10.41 -6.84
CA TRP A 280 -36.61 9.75 -6.16
C TRP A 280 -36.10 8.56 -6.99
N ASP A 281 -34.99 8.76 -7.72
CA ASP A 281 -34.31 7.71 -8.47
C ASP A 281 -32.80 7.72 -8.21
N TRP A 282 -32.41 7.12 -7.08
CA TRP A 282 -31.01 7.00 -6.68
C TRP A 282 -30.27 5.86 -7.38
N ARG A 283 -30.98 4.99 -8.11
CA ARG A 283 -30.41 3.76 -8.69
C ARG A 283 -29.67 4.01 -10.01
N THR A 284 -29.82 5.20 -10.58
CA THR A 284 -29.16 5.58 -11.83
C THR A 284 -27.71 6.03 -11.60
N GLY A 285 -26.87 5.88 -12.64
CA GLY A 285 -25.52 6.47 -12.67
C GLY A 285 -24.42 5.77 -11.87
N GLY A 286 -24.70 4.60 -11.26
CA GLY A 286 -23.73 3.89 -10.43
C GLY A 286 -23.95 2.38 -10.34
N THR A 287 -22.96 1.70 -9.77
CA THR A 287 -23.02 0.27 -9.42
C THR A 287 -23.58 0.15 -8.00
N ILE A 288 -24.55 -0.74 -7.83
CA ILE A 288 -25.25 -0.94 -6.55
C ILE A 288 -24.81 -2.26 -5.94
N TYR A 289 -24.37 -2.22 -4.69
CA TYR A 289 -24.03 -3.37 -3.88
C TYR A 289 -25.03 -3.46 -2.73
N GLN A 290 -25.77 -4.56 -2.65
CA GLN A 290 -26.68 -4.82 -1.54
C GLN A 290 -25.92 -5.47 -0.39
N TYR A 291 -25.89 -4.82 0.78
CA TYR A 291 -25.23 -5.34 1.97
C TYR A 291 -26.23 -6.06 2.89
N ASP A 292 -27.45 -5.53 2.97
CA ASP A 292 -28.56 -6.08 3.75
C ASP A 292 -29.88 -5.87 2.98
N ASP A 293 -31.00 -6.41 3.47
CA ASP A 293 -32.32 -6.25 2.85
C ASP A 293 -32.75 -4.78 2.73
N SER A 294 -32.26 -3.95 3.66
CA SER A 294 -32.58 -2.52 3.76
C SER A 294 -31.41 -1.59 3.47
N LEU A 295 -30.16 -2.09 3.33
CA LEU A 295 -28.96 -1.27 3.17
C LEU A 295 -28.23 -1.55 1.85
N TYR A 296 -28.04 -0.50 1.08
CA TYR A 296 -27.37 -0.49 -0.21
C TYR A 296 -26.15 0.43 -0.18
N LEU A 297 -25.09 0.04 -0.88
CA LEU A 297 -23.94 0.88 -1.19
C LEU A 297 -23.98 1.22 -2.68
N TRP A 298 -23.96 2.51 -2.99
CA TRP A 298 -23.87 3.00 -4.35
C TRP A 298 -22.46 3.55 -4.62
N LEU A 299 -21.87 3.11 -5.73
CA LEU A 299 -20.55 3.55 -6.21
C LEU A 299 -20.68 4.17 -7.61
N PRO A 300 -20.07 5.33 -7.87
CA PRO A 300 -20.15 5.96 -9.18
C PRO A 300 -19.41 5.12 -10.23
N VAL A 301 -20.02 4.96 -11.41
CA VAL A 301 -19.39 4.25 -12.56
C VAL A 301 -18.31 5.12 -13.22
N LYS A 302 -18.28 6.41 -12.91
CA LYS A 302 -17.31 7.35 -13.49
C LYS A 302 -15.90 6.99 -13.02
N ARG A 303 -15.03 6.65 -13.99
CA ARG A 303 -13.61 6.42 -13.72
C ARG A 303 -12.95 7.71 -13.27
N HIS A 304 -12.39 7.67 -12.06
CA HIS A 304 -11.60 8.75 -11.50
C HIS A 304 -10.11 8.56 -11.79
N PHE A 305 -9.32 9.63 -11.61
CA PHE A 305 -7.87 9.55 -11.78
C PHE A 305 -7.20 8.70 -10.69
N ILE A 306 -7.77 8.72 -9.48
CA ILE A 306 -7.34 7.96 -8.30
C ILE A 306 -8.52 7.21 -7.68
N GLU A 307 -8.23 6.08 -7.04
CA GLU A 307 -9.25 5.20 -6.44
C GLU A 307 -10.02 5.84 -5.28
N PRO A 308 -9.38 6.54 -4.31
CA PRO A 308 -10.10 7.12 -3.18
C PRO A 308 -11.13 8.21 -3.56
N ALA A 309 -10.98 8.83 -4.73
CA ALA A 309 -11.95 9.80 -5.25
C ALA A 309 -13.31 9.15 -5.58
N VAL A 310 -13.34 7.88 -5.98
CA VAL A 310 -14.58 7.10 -6.20
C VAL A 310 -15.35 6.98 -4.88
N TRP A 311 -14.62 6.66 -3.79
CA TRP A 311 -15.18 6.45 -2.46
C TRP A 311 -15.67 7.74 -1.80
N ARG A 312 -15.09 8.89 -2.17
CA ARG A 312 -15.58 10.21 -1.73
C ARG A 312 -16.97 10.54 -2.27
N GLU A 313 -17.28 10.12 -3.49
CA GLU A 313 -18.58 10.35 -4.14
C GLU A 313 -19.61 9.25 -3.83
N ALA A 314 -19.18 8.15 -3.21
CA ALA A 314 -20.03 7.04 -2.82
C ALA A 314 -20.99 7.39 -1.68
N PHE A 315 -22.10 6.66 -1.59
CA PHE A 315 -23.06 6.81 -0.49
C PHE A 315 -23.69 5.48 -0.12
N TYR A 316 -24.03 5.34 1.17
CA TYR A 316 -24.95 4.33 1.64
C TYR A 316 -26.37 4.84 1.50
N LEU A 317 -27.28 3.94 1.14
CA LEU A 317 -28.71 4.20 1.16
C LEU A 317 -29.41 3.12 1.98
N TYR A 318 -30.17 3.57 2.96
CA TYR A 318 -31.10 2.72 3.70
C TYR A 318 -32.52 2.98 3.23
N GLU A 319 -33.26 1.93 2.86
CA GLU A 319 -34.68 2.02 2.50
C GLU A 319 -35.52 1.26 3.51
N SER A 320 -36.62 1.88 3.96
CA SER A 320 -37.62 1.17 4.75
C SER A 320 -39.03 1.72 4.53
N THR A 321 -40.03 0.88 4.76
CA THR A 321 -41.45 1.23 4.61
C THR A 321 -42.08 1.59 5.95
N VAL A 322 -43.08 2.46 5.92
CA VAL A 322 -43.94 2.72 7.09
C VAL A 322 -45.00 1.61 7.18
N ASP A 323 -45.13 0.99 8.35
CA ASP A 323 -46.13 -0.05 8.60
C ASP A 323 -47.56 0.52 8.47
N GLY A 324 -48.49 -0.28 7.92
CA GLY A 324 -49.91 0.10 7.80
C GLY A 324 -50.43 0.31 6.38
N GLY A 325 -49.66 -0.05 5.34
CA GLY A 325 -50.14 -0.09 3.95
C GLY A 325 -50.31 1.29 3.30
N THR A 326 -49.66 2.32 3.83
CA THR A 326 -49.72 3.71 3.33
C THR A 326 -48.87 3.95 2.08
N GLY A 327 -48.07 2.95 1.64
CA GLY A 327 -47.18 3.07 0.49
C GLY A 327 -46.03 4.07 0.67
N ILE A 328 -45.79 4.55 1.90
CA ILE A 328 -44.76 5.54 2.21
C ILE A 328 -43.43 4.83 2.46
N ARG A 329 -42.39 5.29 1.77
CA ARG A 329 -41.01 4.81 1.89
C ARG A 329 -40.11 5.92 2.41
N ILE A 330 -39.26 5.57 3.37
CA ILE A 330 -38.23 6.44 3.94
C ILE A 330 -36.89 5.96 3.43
N SER A 331 -36.17 6.85 2.76
CA SER A 331 -34.84 6.63 2.23
C SER A 331 -33.85 7.52 2.95
N VAL A 332 -32.83 6.94 3.58
CA VAL A 332 -31.78 7.70 4.27
C VAL A 332 -30.47 7.52 3.52
N LYS A 333 -29.98 8.61 2.91
CA LYS A 333 -28.73 8.69 2.16
C LYS A 333 -27.62 9.23 3.04
N ILE A 334 -26.58 8.43 3.25
CA ILE A 334 -25.40 8.78 4.05
C ILE A 334 -24.19 8.81 3.12
N PRO A 335 -23.56 9.97 2.89
CA PRO A 335 -22.33 10.03 2.09
C PRO A 335 -21.22 9.26 2.80
N VAL A 336 -20.51 8.43 2.05
CA VAL A 336 -19.41 7.62 2.60
C VAL A 336 -18.33 8.54 3.19
N SER A 337 -18.05 9.67 2.56
CA SER A 337 -17.07 10.67 3.05
C SER A 337 -17.30 11.11 4.49
N LEU A 338 -18.54 11.16 4.98
CA LEU A 338 -18.85 11.48 6.38
C LEU A 338 -18.30 10.43 7.34
N LEU A 339 -18.40 9.15 6.96
CA LEU A 339 -17.94 8.03 7.78
C LEU A 339 -16.42 7.83 7.69
N LEU A 340 -15.78 8.38 6.64
CA LEU A 340 -14.35 8.22 6.39
C LEU A 340 -13.49 9.41 6.83
N ALA A 341 -14.07 10.58 7.10
CA ALA A 341 -13.32 11.82 7.34
C ALA A 341 -12.29 11.70 8.48
N ASP A 342 -12.68 11.13 9.62
CA ASP A 342 -11.77 10.93 10.76
C ASP A 342 -10.66 9.92 10.46
N ALA A 343 -10.97 9.00 9.57
CA ALA A 343 -10.22 7.79 9.40
C ALA A 343 -9.12 8.03 8.36
N GLU A 344 -9.42 8.68 7.24
CA GLU A 344 -8.45 9.09 6.20
C GLU A 344 -7.16 9.73 6.76
N GLY A 345 -7.28 10.64 7.73
CA GLY A 345 -6.13 11.30 8.37
C GLY A 345 -5.25 10.35 9.17
N ILE A 346 -5.85 9.45 9.95
CA ILE A 346 -5.13 8.47 10.78
C ILE A 346 -4.31 7.53 9.90
N TYR A 347 -4.89 7.02 8.82
CA TYR A 347 -4.18 6.05 7.97
C TYR A 347 -3.15 6.69 7.05
N THR A 348 -3.40 7.91 6.61
CA THR A 348 -2.36 8.69 5.93
C THR A 348 -1.15 8.85 6.84
N LEU A 349 -1.38 9.14 8.13
CA LEU A 349 -0.30 9.21 9.11
C LEU A 349 0.41 7.86 9.27
N ASP A 350 -0.31 6.74 9.35
CA ASP A 350 0.30 5.39 9.43
C ASP A 350 1.23 5.10 8.23
N PHE A 351 0.80 5.40 7.00
CA PHE A 351 1.64 5.24 5.81
C PHE A 351 2.83 6.21 5.78
N VAL A 352 2.70 7.43 6.29
CA VAL A 352 3.82 8.36 6.42
C VAL A 352 4.82 7.85 7.46
N LEU A 353 4.34 7.38 8.62
CA LEU A 353 5.18 6.90 9.71
C LEU A 353 6.01 5.68 9.29
N ILE A 354 5.44 4.73 8.55
CA ILE A 354 6.19 3.57 8.05
C ILE A 354 7.28 4.00 7.07
N LEU A 355 7.03 4.94 6.16
CA LEU A 355 8.03 5.46 5.23
C LEU A 355 9.15 6.21 5.96
N LEU A 356 8.81 7.04 6.95
CA LEU A 356 9.79 7.72 7.80
C LEU A 356 10.63 6.72 8.60
N TYR A 357 10.02 5.64 9.09
CA TYR A 357 10.74 4.60 9.80
C TYR A 357 11.68 3.84 8.85
N ILE A 358 11.26 3.52 7.63
CA ILE A 358 12.14 2.91 6.61
C ILE A 358 13.37 3.80 6.41
N LEU A 359 13.19 5.12 6.26
CA LEU A 359 14.30 6.07 6.13
C LEU A 359 15.19 6.08 7.39
N LEU A 360 14.60 6.00 8.58
CA LEU A 360 15.34 5.93 9.85
C LEU A 360 16.18 4.64 9.93
N VAL A 361 15.62 3.48 9.58
CA VAL A 361 16.35 2.19 9.55
C VAL A 361 17.50 2.23 8.56
N LEU A 362 17.26 2.75 7.35
CA LEU A 362 18.33 2.90 6.35
C LEU A 362 19.44 3.84 6.84
N SER A 363 19.08 4.95 7.49
CA SER A 363 20.04 5.92 8.04
C SER A 363 20.87 5.33 9.19
N THR A 364 20.19 4.69 10.15
CA THR A 364 20.83 4.05 11.31
C THR A 364 21.71 2.88 10.89
N ALA A 365 21.27 2.03 9.97
CA ALA A 365 22.09 0.91 9.49
C ALA A 365 23.33 1.36 8.74
N ASN A 366 23.25 2.45 7.96
CA ASN A 366 24.42 3.06 7.34
C ASN A 366 25.38 3.65 8.39
N GLY A 367 24.86 4.24 9.46
CA GLY A 367 25.65 4.71 10.61
C GLY A 367 26.36 3.57 11.34
N ILE A 368 25.63 2.51 11.69
CA ILE A 368 26.15 1.32 12.39
C ILE A 368 27.23 0.65 11.55
N SER A 369 27.06 0.56 10.23
CA SER A 369 28.09 -0.02 9.35
C SER A 369 29.40 0.74 9.41
N ARG A 370 29.36 2.07 9.31
CA ARG A 370 30.55 2.90 9.46
C ARG A 370 31.19 2.74 10.84
N PHE A 371 30.37 2.61 11.87
CA PHE A 371 30.81 2.37 13.25
C PHE A 371 31.51 1.01 13.37
N ILE A 372 30.86 -0.11 13.02
CA ILE A 372 31.42 -1.46 13.12
C ILE A 372 32.72 -1.58 12.31
N VAL A 373 32.75 -1.05 11.09
CA VAL A 373 33.96 -1.05 10.26
C VAL A 373 35.09 -0.28 10.94
N HIS A 374 34.80 0.90 11.52
CA HIS A 374 35.80 1.67 12.25
C HIS A 374 36.36 0.90 13.46
N PHE A 375 35.51 0.24 14.24
CA PHE A 375 35.93 -0.53 15.42
C PHE A 375 36.72 -1.79 15.05
N LEU A 376 36.28 -2.53 14.02
CA LEU A 376 37.01 -3.72 13.56
C LEU A 376 38.38 -3.36 13.00
N VAL A 377 38.50 -2.27 12.22
CA VAL A 377 39.79 -1.78 11.71
C VAL A 377 40.71 -1.35 12.85
N LYS A 378 40.17 -0.69 13.89
CA LYS A 378 40.94 -0.29 15.07
C LYS A 378 41.46 -1.50 15.85
N LEU A 379 40.64 -2.53 16.08
CA LEU A 379 41.09 -3.76 16.74
C LEU A 379 42.12 -4.53 15.91
N THR A 380 41.96 -4.55 14.59
CA THR A 380 42.92 -5.21 13.70
C THR A 380 44.28 -4.54 13.83
N HIS A 381 44.34 -3.20 13.84
CA HIS A 381 45.60 -2.46 13.97
C HIS A 381 46.29 -2.64 15.34
N GLU A 382 45.53 -2.88 16.41
CA GLU A 382 46.07 -3.15 17.75
C GLU A 382 46.54 -4.62 17.94
N THR A 383 46.03 -5.54 17.11
CA THR A 383 46.33 -6.99 17.20
C THR A 383 47.31 -7.48 16.13
N THR A 384 47.45 -6.79 14.99
CA THR A 384 48.43 -7.08 13.91
C THR A 384 49.85 -6.62 14.23
N GLY A 385 50.29 -6.87 15.46
CA GLY A 385 51.68 -6.74 15.87
C GLY A 385 52.08 -7.75 16.94
N LEU A 386 51.17 -8.61 17.41
CA LEU A 386 51.48 -9.61 18.43
C LEU A 386 52.41 -10.74 17.92
N PRO A 387 52.25 -11.31 16.72
CA PRO A 387 53.16 -12.34 16.23
C PRO A 387 54.58 -11.79 16.05
N ASP A 388 54.72 -10.62 15.42
CA ASP A 388 56.02 -9.98 15.14
C ASP A 388 56.69 -9.44 16.41
N LYS A 389 55.91 -8.94 17.39
CA LYS A 389 56.46 -8.55 18.70
C LYS A 389 56.85 -9.77 19.53
N MET A 390 56.14 -10.89 19.44
CA MET A 390 56.50 -12.12 20.14
C MET A 390 57.74 -12.80 19.55
N THR A 391 57.92 -12.81 18.22
CA THR A 391 59.15 -13.31 17.59
C THR A 391 60.35 -12.40 17.87
N ALA A 392 60.18 -11.08 17.79
CA ALA A 392 61.24 -10.14 18.16
C ALA A 392 61.62 -10.22 19.66
N HIS A 393 60.65 -10.39 20.57
CA HIS A 393 60.97 -10.62 22.00
C HIS A 393 61.59 -11.99 22.25
N PHE A 394 61.20 -13.05 21.51
CA PHE A 394 61.83 -14.37 21.62
C PHE A 394 63.28 -14.34 21.12
N GLU A 395 63.58 -13.68 20.00
CA GLU A 395 64.97 -13.53 19.52
C GLU A 395 65.83 -12.72 20.49
N ILE A 396 65.28 -11.64 21.07
CA ILE A 396 65.99 -10.83 22.08
C ILE A 396 66.17 -11.59 23.40
N SER A 397 65.20 -12.41 23.84
CA SER A 397 65.34 -13.20 25.06
C SER A 397 66.27 -14.39 24.88
N VAL A 398 66.32 -15.00 23.68
CA VAL A 398 67.26 -16.07 23.35
C VAL A 398 68.69 -15.52 23.28
N GLN A 399 68.92 -14.34 22.67
CA GLN A 399 70.23 -13.68 22.66
C GLN A 399 70.71 -13.23 24.05
N ASN A 400 69.80 -12.80 24.94
CA ASN A 400 70.16 -12.34 26.29
C ASN A 400 70.13 -13.44 27.37
N SER A 401 69.74 -14.67 27.02
CA SER A 401 69.78 -15.79 27.95
C SER A 401 71.19 -16.39 28.02
N HIS A 402 71.97 -15.98 29.04
CA HIS A 402 73.27 -16.57 29.40
C HIS A 402 73.21 -18.08 29.79
N LEU A 403 72.07 -18.74 29.63
CA LEU A 403 71.85 -20.15 29.99
C LEU A 403 72.19 -21.15 28.87
N LEU A 404 72.37 -20.71 27.61
CA LEU A 404 72.74 -21.60 26.51
C LEU A 404 74.25 -21.74 26.28
N TRP A 405 75.05 -20.82 26.82
CA TRP A 405 76.52 -20.90 26.73
C TRP A 405 77.10 -21.95 27.71
N SER A 406 76.44 -22.21 28.86
CA SER A 406 76.97 -23.17 29.85
C SER A 406 76.65 -24.63 29.53
N LEU A 407 75.61 -24.92 28.75
CA LEU A 407 75.24 -26.30 28.38
C LEU A 407 75.98 -26.80 27.13
N THR A 408 76.44 -25.90 26.26
CA THR A 408 77.23 -26.27 25.07
C THR A 408 78.73 -26.47 25.39
N ASP A 409 79.28 -25.79 26.40
CA ASP A 409 80.64 -26.05 26.88
C ASP A 409 80.77 -27.26 27.82
N CYS A 410 79.70 -27.62 28.54
CA CYS A 410 79.69 -28.81 29.39
C CYS A 410 79.63 -30.13 28.58
N MET A 411 78.99 -30.13 27.40
CA MET A 411 78.97 -31.33 26.53
C MET A 411 80.20 -31.49 25.63
N ARG A 412 81.10 -30.50 25.56
CA ARG A 412 82.31 -30.58 24.72
C ARG A 412 83.56 -31.04 25.48
N THR A 413 83.49 -31.15 26.80
CA THR A 413 84.61 -31.55 27.67
C THR A 413 84.50 -32.97 28.25
N SER A 414 83.39 -33.69 28.03
CA SER A 414 83.20 -35.09 28.48
C SER A 414 83.42 -36.16 27.40
N ALA A 415 83.91 -35.79 26.21
CA ALA A 415 84.22 -36.73 25.11
C ALA A 415 85.73 -36.84 24.82
N ARG A 416 86.57 -36.80 25.86
CA ARG A 416 88.02 -37.00 25.72
C ARG A 416 88.71 -37.89 26.76
N TRP A 417 87.96 -38.57 27.63
CA TRP A 417 88.47 -39.68 28.43
C TRP A 417 87.36 -40.70 28.70
N LEU A 418 87.65 -41.96 28.33
CA LEU A 418 86.75 -43.10 28.07
C LEU A 418 86.08 -43.05 26.69
#